data_AF-A0A418VP64-F1
#
_entry.id   AF-A0A418VP64-F1
#
_cell.length_a   1.000
_cell.length_b   1.000
_cell.length_c   1.000
_cell.angle_alpha   90.00
_cell.angle_beta   90.00
_cell.angle_gamma   90.00
#
_symmetry.space_group_name_H-M   'P 1'
#
loop_
_entity.id
_entity.type
_entity.pdbx_description
1 polymer ?
#
loop_
_entity_poly.entity_id
_entity_poly.type
_entity_poly.pdbx_seq_one_letter_code
_entity_poly.pdbx_strand_id
1 'polypeptide(L)'
;MVEPVEHVPIASNDGVLWQYDEMEALALIRALPGKPTAIVTFDEGATLLAANLRAQLDVPGARPDEILRYRDKLLMKRHVRAAGLKTPEADRLPQPGDWPSYTALAARFGPRMVIKPVDSAGTNAVHIVADEDAFTHAVKRSQQLSLDYEIETFAEGKLYHCDTIWSGDELLFTACTEYVAPTIEFQNGFPLGGRAMNPIPRCLRA
;
A
#
# COMPACT_ATOMS: atom_id res chain seq x y z
N MET A 1 -3.69 32.16 13.87
CA MET A 1 -3.39 32.46 12.45
C MET A 1 -3.37 31.13 11.73
N VAL A 2 -3.97 31.05 10.54
CA VAL A 2 -3.88 29.84 9.71
C VAL A 2 -2.49 29.85 9.08
N GLU A 3 -1.72 28.78 9.25
CA GLU A 3 -0.44 28.64 8.55
C GLU A 3 -0.70 28.54 7.04
N PRO A 4 0.09 29.21 6.18
CA PRO A 4 -0.11 29.14 4.74
C PRO A 4 0.15 27.72 4.23
N VAL A 5 -0.72 27.23 3.34
CA VAL A 5 -0.55 25.95 2.65
C VAL A 5 0.07 26.22 1.28
N GLU A 6 1.27 25.69 1.07
CA GLU A 6 1.95 25.74 -0.22
C GLU A 6 1.74 24.42 -0.97
N HIS A 7 1.29 24.51 -2.23
CA HIS A 7 1.17 23.35 -3.10
C HIS A 7 2.46 23.18 -3.90
N VAL A 8 3.15 22.06 -3.69
CA VAL A 8 4.37 21.71 -4.43
C VAL A 8 4.02 20.68 -5.51
N PRO A 9 3.82 21.09 -6.77
CA PRO A 9 3.61 20.13 -7.85
C PRO A 9 4.92 19.42 -8.13
N ILE A 10 4.92 18.09 -8.13
CA ILE A 10 6.10 17.28 -8.42
C ILE A 10 5.77 16.44 -9.65
N ALA A 11 6.69 16.38 -10.61
CA ALA A 11 6.48 15.54 -11.77
C ALA A 11 6.47 14.07 -11.34
N SER A 12 5.50 13.33 -11.84
CA SER A 12 5.44 11.89 -11.72
C SER A 12 5.96 11.25 -13.00
N ASN A 13 6.72 10.17 -12.90
CA ASN A 13 6.97 9.35 -14.08
C ASN A 13 5.70 8.62 -14.53
N ASP A 14 5.56 8.41 -15.83
CA ASP A 14 4.40 7.82 -16.51
C ASP A 14 4.33 6.28 -16.37
N GLY A 15 4.50 5.80 -15.14
CA GLY A 15 4.49 4.39 -14.76
C GLY A 15 3.19 3.89 -14.12
N VAL A 16 3.06 2.55 -14.03
CA VAL A 16 1.97 1.86 -13.29
C VAL A 16 2.01 2.15 -11.78
N LEU A 17 3.17 2.61 -11.28
CA LEU A 17 3.36 3.18 -9.96
C LEU A 17 4.05 4.52 -10.13
N TRP A 18 3.38 5.59 -9.70
CA TRP A 18 3.91 6.94 -9.74
C TRP A 18 5.14 7.02 -8.84
N GLN A 19 6.31 7.21 -9.44
CA GLN A 19 7.50 7.62 -8.72
C GLN A 19 7.71 9.10 -8.97
N TYR A 20 8.01 9.78 -7.88
CA TYR A 20 8.23 11.21 -7.85
C TYR A 20 9.72 11.49 -7.72
N ASP A 21 10.21 12.52 -8.41
CA ASP A 21 11.60 12.93 -8.29
C ASP A 21 11.84 13.62 -6.93
N GLU A 22 12.56 12.93 -6.05
CA GLU A 22 12.88 13.45 -4.72
C GLU A 22 13.76 14.70 -4.76
N MET A 23 14.68 14.79 -5.72
CA MET A 23 15.57 15.93 -5.88
C MET A 23 14.80 17.16 -6.38
N GLU A 24 13.87 16.96 -7.32
CA GLU A 24 12.95 18.01 -7.77
C GLU A 24 12.09 18.51 -6.60
N ALA A 25 11.45 17.61 -5.87
CA ALA A 25 10.61 17.96 -4.73
C ALA A 25 11.39 18.73 -3.66
N LEU A 26 12.61 18.27 -3.33
CA LEU A 26 13.49 18.94 -2.38
C LEU A 26 13.91 20.34 -2.85
N ALA A 27 14.22 20.49 -4.14
CA ALA A 27 14.59 21.79 -4.72
C ALA A 27 13.41 22.78 -4.65
N LEU A 28 12.20 22.34 -4.99
CA LEU A 28 10.99 23.16 -4.92
C LEU A 28 10.69 23.60 -3.48
N ILE A 29 10.78 22.68 -2.51
CA ILE A 29 10.54 23.02 -1.10
C ILE A 29 11.60 24.00 -0.57
N ARG A 30 12.88 23.84 -0.96
CA ARG A 30 13.95 24.77 -0.57
C ARG A 30 13.82 26.16 -1.19
N ALA A 31 13.10 26.29 -2.31
CA ALA A 31 12.82 27.57 -2.94
C ALA A 31 11.68 28.35 -2.26
N LEU A 32 10.94 27.72 -1.35
CA LEU A 32 9.90 28.39 -0.56
C LEU A 32 10.52 29.45 0.38
N PRO A 33 9.79 30.53 0.70
CA PRO A 33 10.31 31.63 1.52
C PRO A 33 10.64 31.24 2.98
N GLY A 34 10.21 30.05 3.43
CA GLY A 34 10.50 29.53 4.76
C GLY A 34 10.50 28.00 4.79
N LYS A 35 11.12 27.44 5.84
CA LYS A 35 11.09 26.00 6.10
C LYS A 35 9.65 25.58 6.45
N PRO A 36 9.10 24.52 5.82
CA PRO A 36 7.77 24.04 6.16
C PRO A 36 7.72 23.48 7.59
N THR A 37 6.59 23.68 8.26
CA THR A 37 6.29 23.11 9.59
C THR A 37 5.79 21.67 9.48
N ALA A 38 5.17 21.32 8.34
CA ALA A 38 4.68 19.99 8.02
C ALA A 38 4.80 19.71 6.52
N ILE A 39 4.90 18.42 6.18
CA ILE A 39 4.81 17.91 4.80
C ILE A 39 3.76 16.81 4.83
N VAL A 40 2.74 16.89 3.97
CA VAL A 40 1.61 15.95 3.92
C VAL A 40 1.41 15.51 2.48
N THR A 41 1.01 14.26 2.28
CA THR A 41 0.61 13.71 0.99
C THR A 41 -0.67 12.89 1.16
N PHE A 42 -1.51 12.91 0.12
CA PHE A 42 -2.68 12.05 -0.02
C PHE A 42 -2.45 10.95 -1.06
N ASP A 43 -1.28 10.93 -1.70
CA ASP A 43 -0.89 9.92 -2.65
C ASP A 43 0.03 8.88 -1.98
N GLU A 44 -0.38 7.63 -2.08
CA GLU A 44 0.36 6.45 -1.64
C GLU A 44 1.79 6.41 -2.21
N GLY A 45 1.97 6.75 -3.49
CA GLY A 45 3.28 6.77 -4.17
C GLY A 45 4.24 7.81 -3.58
N ALA A 46 3.71 8.88 -3.01
CA ALA A 46 4.51 9.95 -2.41
C ALA A 46 4.72 9.81 -0.89
N THR A 47 4.15 8.79 -0.23
CA THR A 47 4.27 8.63 1.24
C THR A 47 5.71 8.49 1.71
N LEU A 48 6.51 7.65 1.04
CA LEU A 48 7.91 7.44 1.36
C LEU A 48 8.75 8.68 1.00
N LEU A 49 8.47 9.32 -0.14
CA LEU A 49 9.06 10.59 -0.51
C LEU A 49 8.82 11.66 0.57
N ALA A 50 7.58 11.82 1.02
CA ALA A 50 7.24 12.79 2.06
C ALA A 50 8.02 12.52 3.36
N ALA A 51 8.21 11.26 3.75
CA ALA A 51 9.03 10.91 4.91
C ALA A 51 10.53 11.18 4.70
N ASN A 52 11.07 10.92 3.52
CA ASN A 52 12.44 11.26 3.17
C ASN A 52 12.66 12.78 3.22
N LEU A 53 11.76 13.56 2.65
CA LEU A 53 11.81 15.03 2.68
C LEU A 53 11.70 15.55 4.12
N ARG A 54 10.81 14.99 4.95
CA ARG A 54 10.74 15.33 6.38
C ARG A 54 12.05 15.05 7.09
N ALA A 55 12.72 13.94 6.80
CA ALA A 55 14.00 13.60 7.41
C ALA A 55 15.11 14.56 6.96
N GLN A 56 15.22 14.85 5.67
CA GLN A 56 16.25 15.71 5.10
C GLN A 56 16.11 17.19 5.50
N LEU A 57 14.87 17.66 5.62
CA LEU A 57 14.57 19.04 5.97
C LEU A 57 14.38 19.24 7.48
N ASP A 58 14.47 18.18 8.28
CA ASP A 58 14.23 18.19 9.73
C ASP A 58 12.84 18.75 10.08
N VAL A 59 11.82 18.29 9.33
CA VAL A 59 10.40 18.62 9.55
C VAL A 59 9.77 17.50 10.37
N PRO A 60 8.98 17.76 11.43
CA PRO A 60 8.31 16.72 12.23
C PRO A 60 7.37 15.80 11.44
N GLY A 61 7.11 14.60 11.97
CA GLY A 61 6.22 13.57 11.37
C GLY A 61 6.86 12.19 11.19
N ALA A 62 6.15 11.25 10.56
CA ALA A 62 6.63 9.88 10.35
C ALA A 62 7.90 9.82 9.50
N ARG A 63 8.86 8.99 9.93
CA ARG A 63 10.15 8.73 9.28
C ARG A 63 10.07 7.60 8.25
N PRO A 64 11.09 7.44 7.37
CA PRO A 64 11.08 6.42 6.33
C PRO A 64 10.90 4.99 6.85
N ASP A 65 11.55 4.63 7.95
CA ASP A 65 11.45 3.29 8.57
C ASP A 65 10.05 3.00 9.13
N GLU A 66 9.33 4.04 9.57
CA GLU A 66 7.94 3.94 10.00
C GLU A 66 7.02 3.76 8.79
N ILE A 67 7.20 4.56 7.72
CA ILE A 67 6.38 4.50 6.51
C ILE A 67 6.57 3.19 5.74
N LEU A 68 7.78 2.61 5.75
CA LEU A 68 8.03 1.30 5.16
C LEU A 68 7.15 0.18 5.76
N ARG A 69 6.67 0.33 7.00
CA ARG A 69 5.74 -0.63 7.64
C ARG A 69 4.35 -0.60 7.01
N TYR A 70 4.00 0.50 6.33
CA TYR A 70 2.74 0.68 5.59
C TYR A 70 2.92 0.44 4.09
N ARG A 71 4.14 0.63 3.55
CA ARG A 71 4.43 0.51 2.12
C ARG A 71 4.89 -0.87 1.69
N ASP A 72 5.78 -1.51 2.44
CA ASP A 72 6.23 -2.88 2.14
C ASP A 72 5.25 -3.88 2.77
N LYS A 73 4.52 -4.61 1.92
CA LYS A 73 3.48 -5.56 2.36
C LYS A 73 4.02 -6.73 3.17
N LEU A 74 5.29 -7.11 3.03
CA LEU A 74 5.91 -8.15 3.85
C LEU A 74 6.23 -7.60 5.25
N LEU A 75 6.78 -6.39 5.33
CA LEU A 75 7.01 -5.70 6.60
C LEU A 75 5.68 -5.44 7.33
N MET A 76 4.65 -5.03 6.60
CA MET A 76 3.29 -4.82 7.11
C MET A 76 2.76 -6.10 7.77
N LYS A 77 2.74 -7.21 7.03
CA LYS A 77 2.25 -8.51 7.55
C LYS A 77 3.04 -8.96 8.77
N ARG A 78 4.35 -8.74 8.79
CA ARG A 78 5.20 -9.08 9.94
C ARG A 78 4.81 -8.29 11.19
N HIS A 79 4.58 -6.97 11.07
CA HIS A 79 4.16 -6.14 12.19
C HIS A 79 2.76 -6.53 12.69
N VAL A 80 1.81 -6.74 11.78
CA VAL A 80 0.45 -7.18 12.13
C VAL A 80 0.46 -8.55 12.82
N ARG A 81 1.26 -9.51 12.32
CA ARG A 81 1.42 -10.82 12.95
C ARG A 81 2.08 -10.74 14.32
N ALA A 82 3.09 -9.89 14.49
CA ALA A 82 3.74 -9.65 15.78
C ALA A 82 2.77 -9.06 16.82
N ALA A 83 1.75 -8.33 16.38
CA ALA A 83 0.65 -7.85 17.22
C ALA A 83 -0.43 -8.91 17.54
N GLY A 84 -0.24 -10.17 17.13
CA GLY A 84 -1.16 -11.28 17.38
C GLY A 84 -2.37 -11.34 16.44
N LEU A 85 -2.39 -10.52 15.39
CA LEU A 85 -3.45 -10.52 14.38
C LEU A 85 -3.13 -11.48 13.23
N LYS A 86 -4.17 -12.08 12.66
CA LYS A 86 -4.04 -13.00 11.53
C LYS A 86 -3.66 -12.24 10.25
N THR A 87 -2.72 -12.81 9.49
CA THR A 87 -2.34 -12.33 8.16
C THR A 87 -2.22 -13.52 7.22
N PRO A 88 -2.39 -13.34 5.90
CA PRO A 88 -2.01 -14.34 4.92
C PRO A 88 -0.58 -14.83 5.15
N GLU A 89 -0.32 -16.11 4.93
CA GLU A 89 1.06 -16.57 4.81
C GLU A 89 1.62 -16.01 3.50
N ALA A 90 2.81 -15.40 3.56
CA ALA A 90 3.36 -14.68 2.44
C ALA A 90 4.89 -14.72 2.47
N ASP A 91 5.49 -14.70 1.28
CA ASP A 91 6.93 -14.61 1.07
C ASP A 91 7.26 -13.70 -0.11
N ARG A 92 8.50 -13.19 -0.11
CA ARG A 92 9.07 -12.53 -1.29
C ARG A 92 9.37 -13.57 -2.35
N LEU A 93 8.95 -13.30 -3.59
CA LEU A 93 9.37 -14.09 -4.74
C LEU A 93 10.74 -13.61 -5.23
N PRO A 94 11.53 -14.47 -5.91
CA PRO A 94 12.70 -14.00 -6.66
C PRO A 94 12.24 -13.13 -7.85
N GLN A 95 13.17 -12.75 -8.71
CA GLN A 95 12.83 -12.03 -9.92
C GLN A 95 11.85 -12.84 -10.78
N PRO A 96 10.92 -12.21 -11.53
CA PRO A 96 9.89 -12.91 -12.32
C PRO A 96 10.39 -14.00 -13.28
N GLY A 97 11.65 -13.95 -13.71
CA GLY A 97 12.28 -15.01 -14.52
C GLY A 97 12.58 -16.30 -13.76
N ASP A 98 12.70 -16.22 -12.44
CA ASP A 98 13.22 -17.28 -11.57
C ASP A 98 12.17 -17.78 -10.56
N TRP A 99 10.90 -17.45 -10.77
CA TRP A 99 9.82 -17.90 -9.89
C TRP A 99 9.74 -19.44 -9.86
N PRO A 100 9.53 -20.05 -8.67
CA PRO A 100 9.26 -21.48 -8.58
C PRO A 100 8.03 -21.88 -9.41
N SER A 101 7.95 -23.14 -9.82
CA SER A 101 6.82 -23.63 -10.60
C SER A 101 5.49 -23.49 -9.85
N TYR A 102 4.38 -23.40 -10.58
CA TYR A 102 3.03 -23.36 -10.00
C TYR A 102 2.83 -24.49 -8.98
N THR A 103 3.19 -25.73 -9.31
CA THR A 103 3.06 -26.89 -8.40
C THR A 103 3.82 -26.70 -7.09
N ALA A 104 5.04 -26.15 -7.14
CA ALA A 104 5.83 -25.90 -5.94
C ALA A 104 5.22 -24.79 -5.07
N LEU A 105 4.73 -23.71 -5.69
CA LEU A 105 4.05 -22.63 -4.99
C LEU A 105 2.71 -23.10 -4.40
N ALA A 106 1.93 -23.87 -5.16
CA ALA A 106 0.64 -24.40 -4.73
C ALA A 106 0.76 -25.38 -3.55
N ALA A 107 1.83 -26.16 -3.50
CA ALA A 107 2.12 -27.04 -2.35
C ALA A 107 2.33 -26.25 -1.04
N ARG A 108 2.73 -24.98 -1.13
CA ARG A 108 3.02 -24.12 0.03
C ARG A 108 1.90 -23.12 0.35
N PHE A 109 1.38 -22.44 -0.67
CA PHE A 109 0.41 -21.34 -0.51
C PHE A 109 -1.03 -21.76 -0.84
N GLY A 110 -1.24 -23.02 -1.22
CA GLY A 110 -2.52 -23.55 -1.68
C GLY A 110 -2.74 -23.38 -3.18
N PRO A 111 -3.70 -24.10 -3.78
CA PRO A 111 -3.93 -24.12 -5.22
C PRO A 111 -4.42 -22.77 -5.77
N ARG A 112 -4.94 -21.91 -4.89
CA ARG A 112 -5.35 -20.53 -5.17
C ARG A 112 -4.52 -19.59 -4.31
N MET A 113 -3.74 -18.74 -4.96
CA MET A 113 -2.78 -17.83 -4.34
C MET A 113 -2.87 -16.44 -4.96
N VAL A 114 -2.24 -15.47 -4.32
CA VAL A 114 -2.14 -14.10 -4.85
C VAL A 114 -0.66 -13.77 -5.05
N ILE A 115 -0.31 -13.28 -6.24
CA ILE A 115 1.01 -12.70 -6.53
C ILE A 115 0.82 -11.21 -6.76
N LYS A 116 1.58 -10.36 -6.07
CA LYS A 116 1.43 -8.90 -6.16
C LYS A 116 2.72 -8.15 -5.83
N PRO A 117 2.90 -6.92 -6.30
CA PRO A 117 4.11 -6.19 -5.98
C PRO A 117 4.15 -5.82 -4.50
N VAL A 118 5.35 -5.84 -3.93
CA VAL A 118 5.60 -5.58 -2.51
C VAL A 118 5.11 -4.19 -2.09
N ASP A 119 5.28 -3.17 -2.93
CA ASP A 119 5.05 -1.75 -2.62
C ASP A 119 4.08 -1.03 -3.59
N SER A 120 3.27 -1.79 -4.32
CA SER A 120 2.20 -1.27 -5.19
C SER A 120 0.89 -0.93 -4.44
N ALA A 121 -0.04 -0.24 -5.11
CA ALA A 121 -1.39 0.05 -4.62
C ALA A 121 -2.44 0.00 -5.75
N GLY A 122 -3.72 0.19 -5.41
CA GLY A 122 -4.81 0.27 -6.40
C GLY A 122 -5.04 -1.01 -7.19
N THR A 123 -4.64 -2.18 -6.64
CA THR A 123 -4.71 -3.47 -7.35
C THR A 123 -3.78 -3.53 -8.59
N ASN A 124 -2.81 -2.61 -8.70
CA ASN A 124 -1.87 -2.60 -9.82
C ASN A 124 -0.93 -3.81 -9.76
N ALA A 125 -0.91 -4.56 -10.87
CA ALA A 125 -0.13 -5.79 -11.05
C ALA A 125 -0.41 -6.90 -10.02
N VAL A 126 -1.63 -6.93 -9.45
CA VAL A 126 -2.09 -8.03 -8.60
C VAL A 126 -2.64 -9.16 -9.49
N HIS A 127 -2.21 -10.38 -9.21
CA HIS A 127 -2.60 -11.58 -9.93
C HIS A 127 -3.23 -12.59 -8.95
N ILE A 128 -4.49 -12.94 -9.16
CA ILE A 128 -5.07 -14.13 -8.55
C ILE A 128 -4.68 -15.33 -9.42
N VAL A 129 -3.94 -16.27 -8.84
CA VAL A 129 -3.45 -17.46 -9.53
C VAL A 129 -4.24 -18.65 -8.99
N ALA A 130 -5.16 -19.17 -9.81
CA ALA A 130 -6.01 -20.32 -9.47
C ALA A 130 -5.59 -21.62 -10.18
N ASP A 131 -4.73 -21.51 -11.20
CA ASP A 131 -4.24 -22.59 -12.04
C ASP A 131 -2.92 -22.20 -12.71
N GLU A 132 -2.34 -23.14 -13.47
CA GLU A 132 -1.05 -22.99 -14.16
C GLU A 132 -1.09 -21.97 -15.32
N ASP A 133 -2.25 -21.81 -15.97
CA ASP A 133 -2.43 -20.84 -17.05
C ASP A 133 -2.43 -19.41 -16.48
N ALA A 134 -3.15 -19.17 -15.38
CA ALA A 134 -3.12 -17.91 -14.65
C ALA A 134 -1.72 -17.60 -14.12
N PHE A 135 -1.00 -18.61 -13.63
CA PHE A 135 0.40 -18.46 -13.20
C PHE A 135 1.30 -18.04 -14.37
N THR A 136 1.19 -18.72 -15.51
CA THR A 136 1.96 -18.39 -16.73
C THR A 136 1.69 -16.96 -17.20
N HIS A 137 0.44 -16.51 -17.12
CA HIS A 137 0.09 -15.12 -17.42
C HIS A 137 0.72 -14.14 -16.41
N ALA A 138 0.66 -14.44 -15.11
CA ALA A 138 1.27 -13.63 -14.06
C ALA A 138 2.79 -13.46 -14.26
N VAL A 139 3.51 -14.54 -14.59
CA VAL A 139 4.95 -14.51 -14.90
C VAL A 139 5.23 -13.56 -16.07
N LYS A 140 4.54 -13.74 -17.20
CA LYS A 140 4.74 -12.91 -18.41
C LYS A 140 4.48 -11.44 -18.15
N ARG A 141 3.41 -11.12 -17.42
CA ARG A 141 3.08 -9.72 -17.06
C ARG A 141 4.11 -9.12 -16.12
N SER A 142 4.57 -9.89 -15.14
CA SER A 142 5.51 -9.41 -14.12
C SER A 142 6.90 -9.15 -14.70
N GLN A 143 7.34 -9.96 -15.67
CA GLN A 143 8.59 -9.72 -16.41
C GLN A 143 8.59 -8.40 -17.21
N GLN A 144 7.41 -7.88 -17.60
CA GLN A 144 7.30 -6.61 -18.33
C GLN A 144 7.45 -5.38 -17.42
N LEU A 145 7.18 -5.53 -16.12
CA LEU A 145 7.07 -4.39 -15.20
C LEU A 145 8.29 -4.20 -14.30
N SER A 146 9.22 -5.17 -14.25
CA SER A 146 10.45 -5.11 -13.44
C SER A 146 10.20 -4.67 -11.98
N LEU A 147 9.09 -5.11 -11.39
CA LEU A 147 8.73 -4.84 -10.00
C LEU A 147 9.23 -5.97 -9.08
N ASP A 148 9.28 -5.68 -7.79
CA ASP A 148 9.51 -6.67 -6.75
C ASP A 148 8.19 -7.24 -6.25
N TYR A 149 8.09 -8.57 -6.16
CA TYR A 149 6.83 -9.28 -5.93
C TYR A 149 6.84 -10.13 -4.66
N GLU A 150 5.68 -10.22 -4.04
CA GLU A 150 5.37 -11.24 -3.04
C GLU A 150 4.33 -12.22 -3.57
N ILE A 151 4.30 -13.40 -2.96
CA ILE A 151 3.22 -14.38 -3.04
C ILE A 151 2.56 -14.50 -1.67
N GLU A 152 1.24 -14.69 -1.64
CA GLU A 152 0.50 -14.99 -0.41
C GLU A 152 -0.63 -16.01 -0.63
N THR A 153 -1.04 -16.68 0.46
CA THR A 153 -2.26 -17.50 0.48
C THR A 153 -3.49 -16.64 0.17
N PHE A 154 -4.42 -17.18 -0.62
CA PHE A 154 -5.68 -16.47 -0.89
C PHE A 154 -6.54 -16.37 0.39
N ALA A 155 -6.89 -15.15 0.80
CA ALA A 155 -7.77 -14.92 1.94
C ALA A 155 -9.24 -14.87 1.49
N GLU A 156 -10.03 -15.82 1.96
CA GLU A 156 -11.49 -15.84 1.71
C GLU A 156 -12.25 -15.10 2.82
N GLY A 157 -13.26 -14.34 2.41
CA GLY A 157 -14.14 -13.65 3.35
C GLY A 157 -14.73 -12.38 2.78
N LYS A 158 -15.50 -11.69 3.63
CA LYS A 158 -15.98 -10.34 3.35
C LYS A 158 -14.84 -9.35 3.54
N LEU A 159 -14.69 -8.44 2.59
CA LEU A 159 -13.66 -7.40 2.64
C LEU A 159 -14.23 -6.13 3.29
N TYR A 160 -13.46 -5.58 4.23
CA TYR A 160 -13.79 -4.33 4.93
C TYR A 160 -12.59 -3.39 4.86
N HIS A 161 -12.84 -2.09 4.96
CA HIS A 161 -11.82 -1.11 5.34
C HIS A 161 -12.27 -0.36 6.59
N CYS A 162 -11.31 0.09 7.39
CA CYS A 162 -11.56 0.97 8.52
C CYS A 162 -10.63 2.17 8.41
N ASP A 163 -11.22 3.35 8.26
CA ASP A 163 -10.52 4.63 8.20
C ASP A 163 -10.38 5.16 9.62
N THR A 164 -9.19 5.62 10.00
CA THR A 164 -8.92 6.17 11.34
C THR A 164 -8.10 7.45 11.26
N ILE A 165 -8.37 8.39 12.19
CA ILE A 165 -7.55 9.60 12.38
C ILE A 165 -7.07 9.60 13.83
N TRP A 166 -5.76 9.71 14.02
CA TRP A 166 -5.11 9.75 15.31
C TRP A 166 -4.42 11.10 15.53
N SER A 167 -4.39 11.56 16.79
CA SER A 167 -3.61 12.70 17.24
C SER A 167 -2.82 12.30 18.47
N GLY A 168 -1.52 12.03 18.29
CA GLY A 168 -0.74 11.33 19.31
C GLY A 168 -1.36 9.97 19.60
N ASP A 169 -1.68 9.71 20.86
CA ASP A 169 -2.31 8.47 21.31
C ASP A 169 -3.85 8.54 21.31
N GLU A 170 -4.45 9.65 20.90
CA GLU A 170 -5.90 9.85 20.88
C GLU A 170 -6.50 9.48 19.51
N LEU A 171 -7.44 8.53 19.49
CA LEU A 171 -8.25 8.19 18.32
C LEU A 171 -9.39 9.22 18.15
N LEU A 172 -9.26 10.11 17.16
CA LEU A 172 -10.22 11.19 16.90
C LEU A 172 -11.39 10.75 16.03
N PHE A 173 -11.16 9.81 15.11
CA PHE A 173 -12.18 9.35 14.18
C PHE A 173 -11.95 7.89 13.82
N THR A 174 -13.05 7.13 13.71
CA THR A 174 -13.04 5.85 13.03
C THR A 174 -14.35 5.59 12.30
N ALA A 175 -14.26 5.05 11.09
CA ALA A 175 -15.40 4.51 10.36
C ALA A 175 -14.99 3.20 9.70
N CYS A 176 -15.85 2.19 9.76
CA CYS A 176 -15.64 0.93 9.05
C CYS A 176 -16.71 0.76 7.98
N THR A 177 -16.29 0.24 6.84
CA THR A 177 -17.10 0.10 5.64
C THR A 177 -16.90 -1.29 5.06
N GLU A 178 -17.99 -1.98 4.76
CA GLU A 178 -17.99 -3.25 4.03
C GLU A 178 -17.90 -2.95 2.53
N TYR A 179 -16.93 -3.51 1.82
CA TYR A 179 -16.88 -3.37 0.37
C TYR A 179 -18.05 -4.10 -0.29
N VAL A 180 -18.61 -3.51 -1.35
CA VAL A 180 -19.68 -4.16 -2.15
C VAL A 180 -19.16 -5.36 -2.95
N ALA A 181 -17.89 -5.32 -3.34
CA ALA A 181 -17.15 -6.38 -4.02
C ALA A 181 -15.66 -6.26 -3.67
N PRO A 182 -14.87 -7.35 -3.73
CA PRO A 182 -13.42 -7.27 -3.58
C PRO A 182 -12.82 -6.25 -4.55
N THR A 183 -11.83 -5.45 -4.11
CA THR A 183 -11.25 -4.35 -4.91
C THR A 183 -10.64 -4.81 -6.24
N ILE A 184 -10.19 -6.07 -6.31
CA ILE A 184 -9.69 -6.72 -7.53
C ILE A 184 -10.75 -6.87 -8.62
N GLU A 185 -12.02 -7.05 -8.26
CA GLU A 185 -13.12 -7.23 -9.21
C GLU A 185 -13.47 -5.95 -9.99
N PHE A 186 -12.93 -4.79 -9.58
CA PHE A 186 -13.04 -3.56 -10.36
C PHE A 186 -12.48 -3.74 -11.78
N GLN A 187 -11.43 -4.55 -11.93
CA GLN A 187 -10.85 -4.88 -13.25
C GLN A 187 -11.82 -5.70 -14.13
N ASN A 188 -12.81 -6.34 -13.52
CA ASN A 188 -13.85 -7.14 -14.19
C ASN A 188 -15.18 -6.36 -14.34
N GLY A 189 -15.17 -5.04 -14.08
CA GLY A 189 -16.34 -4.17 -14.25
C GLY A 189 -17.29 -4.13 -13.05
N PHE A 190 -16.93 -4.74 -11.91
CA PHE A 190 -17.69 -4.56 -10.68
C PHE A 190 -17.45 -3.16 -10.09
N PRO A 191 -18.46 -2.54 -9.46
CA PRO A 191 -18.29 -1.22 -8.87
C PRO A 191 -17.34 -1.27 -7.66
N LEU A 192 -16.44 -0.30 -7.60
CA LEU A 192 -15.71 -0.02 -6.37
C LEU A 192 -16.62 0.85 -5.47
N GLY A 193 -17.09 0.26 -4.37
CA GLY A 193 -17.99 0.94 -3.45
C GLY A 193 -18.04 0.24 -2.10
N GLY A 194 -18.69 0.89 -1.14
CA GLY A 194 -18.80 0.35 0.20
C GLY A 194 -20.09 0.76 0.90
N ARG A 195 -20.54 -0.12 1.80
CA ARG A 195 -21.63 0.14 2.72
C ARG A 195 -21.03 0.54 4.07
N ALA A 196 -21.17 1.83 4.41
CA ALA A 196 -20.77 2.32 5.71
C ALA A 196 -21.47 1.50 6.80
N MET A 197 -20.69 0.92 7.71
CA MET A 197 -21.24 0.24 8.86
C MET A 197 -21.59 1.30 9.91
N ASN A 198 -22.74 1.16 10.57
CA ASN A 198 -23.19 2.13 11.58
C ASN A 198 -22.03 2.45 12.54
N PRO A 199 -21.76 3.74 12.83
CA PRO A 199 -20.72 4.11 13.76
C PRO A 199 -21.03 3.45 15.10
N ILE A 200 -20.24 2.46 15.50
CA ILE A 200 -20.38 1.84 16.80
C ILE A 200 -19.99 2.92 17.81
N PRO A 201 -20.88 3.40 18.70
CA PRO A 201 -20.60 4.52 19.60
C PRO A 201 -19.47 4.25 20.63
N ARG A 202 -18.83 3.07 20.59
CA ARG A 202 -17.88 2.58 21.59
C ARG A 202 -16.41 2.61 21.17
N CYS A 203 -16.07 3.04 19.95
CA CYS A 203 -14.65 3.14 19.56
C CYS A 203 -13.93 4.39 20.11
N LEU A 204 -14.58 5.23 20.92
CA LEU A 204 -13.99 6.47 21.47
C LEU A 204 -13.53 6.36 22.94
N ARG A 205 -13.36 5.15 23.49
CA ARG A 205 -12.70 4.95 24.79
C ARG A 205 -11.85 3.68 24.78
N ALA A 206 -10.57 3.83 24.48
CA ALA A 206 -9.51 3.02 25.06
C ALA A 206 -8.79 3.89 26.09
#